data_AF-A0A7K1BMB3-F1
#
_entry.id   AF-A0A7K1BMB3-F1
#
_cell.length_a   1.000
_cell.length_b   1.000
_cell.length_c   1.000
_cell.angle_alpha   90.00
_cell.angle_beta   90.00
_cell.angle_gamma   90.00
#
_symmetry.space_group_name_H-M   'P 1'
#
loop_
_entity.id
_entity.type
_entity.pdbx_description
1 polymer ?
#
loop_
_entity_poly.entity_id
_entity_poly.type
_entity_poly.pdbx_seq_one_letter_code
_entity_poly.pdbx_strand_id
1 'polypeptide(L)'
;PDGSKIVFRSLRNGQDDLYLMDPDGQNQTRLTTDPSTEFQPTWSPDGLKIAFCSQRDGNEEIYMINADGTNELRITNNPSSDQSPEWSADGTEMAFGSSRSGKWSFWTMNVDGTNQTLRVSQGQSNIGGASGYWQSISSAPTTTTSTTAAPGSDVSVPAFTG
;
A
#
# COMPACT_ATOMS: atom_id res chain seq x y z
N PRO A 1 -12.04 5.09 4.11
CA PRO A 1 -12.74 5.13 5.43
C PRO A 1 -13.53 6.44 5.52
N ASP A 2 -14.66 6.46 6.23
CA ASP A 2 -15.59 7.61 6.29
C ASP A 2 -15.27 8.63 7.40
N GLY A 3 -14.25 8.36 8.21
CA GLY A 3 -13.84 9.23 9.32
C GLY A 3 -14.68 9.04 10.59
N SER A 4 -15.58 8.05 10.66
CA SER A 4 -16.40 7.76 11.84
C SER A 4 -15.64 7.09 12.98
N LYS A 5 -14.44 6.57 12.73
CA LYS A 5 -13.59 5.89 13.71
C LYS A 5 -12.12 6.27 13.55
N ILE A 6 -11.41 6.27 14.66
CA ILE A 6 -9.96 6.41 14.74
C ILE A 6 -9.38 5.09 15.24
N VAL A 7 -8.35 4.58 14.57
CA VAL A 7 -7.53 3.48 15.07
C VAL A 7 -6.22 4.04 15.63
N PHE A 8 -5.81 3.58 16.81
CA PHE A 8 -4.60 4.07 17.46
C PHE A 8 -3.96 2.98 18.33
N ARG A 9 -2.64 3.10 18.53
CA ARG A 9 -1.87 2.25 19.44
C ARG A 9 -1.94 2.80 20.86
N SER A 10 -2.07 1.94 21.87
CA SER A 10 -2.09 2.35 23.27
C SER A 10 -1.40 1.35 24.21
N LEU A 11 -0.58 1.88 25.12
CA LEU A 11 0.16 1.16 26.16
C LEU A 11 -0.63 0.92 27.45
N ARG A 12 -1.92 1.28 27.48
CA ARG A 12 -2.71 1.40 28.73
C ARG A 12 -2.87 0.10 29.52
N ASN A 13 -2.69 -1.05 28.88
CA ASN A 13 -2.74 -2.37 29.51
C ASN A 13 -1.35 -2.96 29.79
N GLY A 14 -0.29 -2.15 29.71
CA GLY A 14 1.09 -2.59 29.90
C GLY A 14 1.73 -3.24 28.67
N GLN A 15 1.01 -3.30 27.55
CA GLN A 15 1.52 -3.69 26.24
C GLN A 15 0.95 -2.79 25.15
N ASP A 16 1.54 -2.86 23.95
CA ASP A 16 1.07 -2.13 22.78
C ASP A 16 -0.02 -2.88 22.02
N ASP A 17 -1.27 -2.50 22.29
CA ASP A 17 -2.43 -2.97 21.53
C ASP A 17 -2.99 -1.86 20.62
N LEU A 18 -3.81 -2.28 19.67
CA LEU A 18 -4.63 -1.39 18.87
C LEU A 18 -6.00 -1.18 19.52
N TYR A 19 -6.50 0.04 19.39
CA TYR A 19 -7.80 0.48 19.88
C TYR A 19 -8.54 1.24 18.80
N LEU A 20 -9.87 1.17 18.88
CA LEU A 20 -10.80 2.01 18.15
C LEU A 20 -11.48 3.00 19.06
N MET A 21 -11.78 4.19 18.54
CA MET A 21 -12.61 5.18 19.22
C MET A 21 -13.36 6.04 18.21
N ASP A 22 -14.35 6.77 18.69
CA ASP A 22 -14.99 7.84 17.93
C ASP A 22 -14.06 9.06 17.82
N PRO A 23 -14.24 9.94 16.83
CA PRO A 23 -13.41 11.14 16.65
C PRO A 23 -13.43 12.11 17.85
N ASP A 24 -14.47 12.05 18.67
CA ASP A 24 -14.58 12.82 19.91
C ASP A 24 -13.88 12.17 21.12
N GLY A 25 -13.27 11.00 20.93
CA GLY A 25 -12.55 10.22 21.94
C GLY A 25 -13.40 9.24 22.74
N GLN A 26 -14.70 9.14 22.46
CA GLN A 26 -15.62 8.23 23.14
C GLN A 26 -15.57 6.82 22.54
N ASN A 27 -16.30 5.88 23.17
CA ASN A 27 -16.49 4.51 22.67
C ASN A 27 -15.18 3.74 22.40
N GLN A 28 -14.22 3.92 23.30
CA GLN A 28 -12.91 3.28 23.19
C GLN A 28 -13.03 1.77 23.37
N THR A 29 -12.62 1.00 22.37
CA THR A 29 -12.67 -0.47 22.36
C THR A 29 -11.30 -1.02 21.98
N ARG A 30 -10.82 -2.02 22.74
CA ARG A 30 -9.59 -2.74 22.41
C ARG A 30 -9.85 -3.62 21.19
N LEU A 31 -9.04 -3.47 20.15
CA LEU A 31 -9.19 -4.17 18.88
C LEU A 31 -8.38 -5.48 18.85
N THR A 32 -7.20 -5.48 19.45
CA THR A 32 -6.26 -6.61 19.44
C THR A 32 -5.86 -7.00 20.86
N THR A 33 -5.54 -8.28 21.09
CA THR A 33 -5.27 -8.81 22.44
C THR A 33 -4.04 -9.72 22.55
N ASP A 34 -3.29 -9.89 21.46
CA ASP A 34 -2.09 -10.72 21.46
C ASP A 34 -1.01 -10.06 22.32
N PRO A 35 -0.22 -10.78 23.15
CA PRO A 35 0.76 -10.18 24.07
C PRO A 35 1.96 -9.48 23.42
N SER A 36 2.10 -9.55 22.10
CA SER A 36 3.18 -8.89 21.35
C SER A 36 2.95 -7.38 21.15
N THR A 37 3.99 -6.69 20.66
CA THR A 37 3.86 -5.30 20.24
C THR A 37 3.09 -5.20 18.92
N GLU A 38 2.07 -4.36 18.89
CA GLU A 38 1.28 -4.08 17.69
C GLU A 38 1.27 -2.58 17.36
N PHE A 39 1.47 -2.25 16.09
CA PHE A 39 1.73 -0.86 15.69
C PHE A 39 1.46 -0.58 14.21
N GLN A 40 1.58 0.69 13.82
CA GLN A 40 1.34 1.16 12.44
C GLN A 40 -0.01 0.70 11.84
N PRO A 41 -1.14 0.91 12.53
CA PRO A 41 -2.44 0.56 11.96
C PRO A 41 -2.78 1.48 10.78
N THR A 42 -3.39 0.91 9.74
CA THR A 42 -3.92 1.64 8.59
C THR A 42 -5.27 1.07 8.18
N TRP A 43 -6.21 1.95 7.84
CA TRP A 43 -7.56 1.56 7.42
C TRP A 43 -7.59 1.16 5.94
N SER A 44 -8.37 0.13 5.62
CA SER A 44 -8.78 -0.12 4.24
C SER A 44 -9.62 1.04 3.69
N PRO A 45 -9.61 1.28 2.37
CA PRO A 45 -10.37 2.38 1.76
C PRO A 45 -11.88 2.27 1.99
N ASP A 46 -12.42 1.05 2.10
CA ASP A 46 -13.82 0.78 2.41
C ASP A 46 -14.16 0.91 3.92
N GLY A 47 -13.15 1.05 4.79
CA GLY A 47 -13.34 1.13 6.24
C GLY A 47 -13.74 -0.18 6.91
N LEU A 48 -13.64 -1.32 6.23
CA LEU A 48 -14.05 -2.62 6.78
C LEU A 48 -12.89 -3.38 7.45
N LYS A 49 -11.65 -3.00 7.18
CA LYS A 49 -10.45 -3.71 7.65
C LYS A 49 -9.38 -2.74 8.12
N ILE A 50 -8.50 -3.26 8.96
CA ILE A 50 -7.32 -2.58 9.46
C ILE A 50 -6.13 -3.50 9.21
N ALA A 51 -5.11 -2.99 8.53
CA ALA A 51 -3.81 -3.64 8.43
C ALA A 51 -2.86 -3.05 9.48
N PHE A 52 -1.99 -3.86 10.06
CA PHE A 52 -1.07 -3.44 11.12
C PHE A 52 0.16 -4.35 11.19
N CYS A 53 1.18 -3.91 11.91
CA CYS A 53 2.38 -4.70 12.17
C CYS A 53 2.27 -5.39 13.53
N SER A 54 2.70 -6.65 13.63
CA SER A 54 2.82 -7.38 14.89
C SER A 54 4.16 -8.12 14.96
N GLN A 55 4.70 -8.25 16.18
CA GLN A 55 5.94 -8.98 16.48
C GLN A 55 5.70 -10.42 17.00
N ARG A 56 4.46 -10.91 16.96
CA ARG A 56 4.06 -12.18 17.60
C ARG A 56 4.76 -13.43 17.06
N ASP A 57 5.35 -13.36 15.86
CA ASP A 57 6.05 -14.49 15.24
C ASP A 57 7.59 -14.43 15.37
N GLY A 58 8.12 -13.50 16.16
CA GLY A 58 9.57 -13.35 16.37
C GLY A 58 10.26 -12.39 15.40
N ASN A 59 9.53 -11.88 14.40
CA ASN A 59 9.88 -10.76 13.53
C ASN A 59 8.64 -9.89 13.29
N GLU A 60 8.81 -8.70 12.73
CA GLU A 60 7.67 -7.89 12.30
C GLU A 60 7.02 -8.46 11.07
N GLU A 61 5.71 -8.66 11.17
CA GLU A 61 4.86 -9.15 10.11
C GLU A 61 3.61 -8.30 10.01
N ILE A 62 3.03 -8.27 8.81
CA ILE A 62 1.80 -7.55 8.54
C ILE A 62 0.63 -8.48 8.80
N TYR A 63 -0.32 -7.97 9.56
CA TYR A 63 -1.58 -8.57 9.90
C TYR A 63 -2.73 -7.73 9.38
N MET A 64 -3.88 -8.37 9.26
CA MET A 64 -5.14 -7.74 8.92
C MET A 64 -6.24 -8.23 9.86
N ILE A 65 -7.08 -7.31 10.31
CA ILE A 65 -8.24 -7.59 11.16
C ILE A 65 -9.45 -6.84 10.61
N ASN A 66 -10.66 -7.39 10.80
CA ASN A 66 -11.88 -6.64 10.52
C ASN A 66 -12.01 -5.47 11.51
N ALA A 67 -12.71 -4.41 11.11
CA ALA A 67 -12.99 -3.25 11.94
C ALA A 67 -13.78 -3.58 13.23
N ASP A 68 -14.45 -4.71 13.29
CA ASP A 68 -15.16 -5.22 14.46
C ASP A 68 -14.29 -6.08 15.39
N GLY A 69 -13.00 -6.26 15.07
CA GLY A 69 -12.05 -7.08 15.82
C GLY A 69 -12.08 -8.57 15.48
N THR A 70 -12.84 -8.98 14.48
CA THR A 70 -12.90 -10.39 14.05
C THR A 70 -11.92 -10.69 12.91
N ASN A 71 -11.72 -11.99 12.62
CA ASN A 71 -10.93 -12.48 11.48
C ASN A 71 -9.53 -11.87 11.37
N GLU A 72 -8.82 -11.83 12.50
CA GLU A 72 -7.41 -11.47 12.50
C GLU A 72 -6.59 -12.53 11.77
N LEU A 73 -5.78 -12.10 10.80
CA LEU A 73 -5.04 -12.95 9.89
C LEU A 73 -3.65 -12.36 9.62
N ARG A 74 -2.63 -13.22 9.59
CA ARG A 74 -1.27 -12.87 9.13
C ARG A 74 -1.26 -12.86 7.60
N ILE A 75 -0.80 -11.77 6.98
CA ILE A 75 -0.77 -11.62 5.50
C ILE A 75 0.63 -11.59 4.89
N THR A 76 1.68 -11.41 5.70
CA THR A 76 3.07 -11.68 5.29
C THR A 76 3.67 -12.78 6.16
N ASN A 77 4.52 -13.64 5.60
CA ASN A 77 5.18 -14.70 6.38
C ASN A 77 6.54 -15.03 5.80
N ASN A 78 7.59 -14.45 6.37
CA ASN A 78 8.96 -14.74 6.00
C ASN A 78 9.92 -14.42 7.15
N PRO A 79 11.19 -14.88 7.12
CA PRO A 79 12.12 -14.63 8.23
C PRO A 79 12.60 -13.17 8.38
N SER A 80 12.14 -12.24 7.54
CA SER A 80 12.60 -10.84 7.52
C SER A 80 11.49 -9.91 8.01
N SER A 81 11.87 -8.74 8.52
CA SER A 81 10.89 -7.74 8.98
C SER A 81 10.12 -7.12 7.81
N ASP A 82 8.79 -7.12 7.93
CA ASP A 82 7.83 -6.43 7.08
C ASP A 82 7.07 -5.37 7.91
N GLN A 83 7.03 -4.12 7.44
CA GLN A 83 6.46 -3.00 8.19
C GLN A 83 5.80 -1.95 7.28
N SER A 84 5.13 -0.97 7.90
CA SER A 84 4.51 0.18 7.23
C SER A 84 3.53 -0.23 6.12
N PRO A 85 2.51 -1.05 6.40
CA PRO A 85 1.49 -1.38 5.42
C PRO A 85 0.74 -0.13 4.94
N GLU A 86 0.43 -0.07 3.65
CA GLU A 86 -0.42 0.97 3.07
C GLU A 86 -1.30 0.39 1.95
N TRP A 87 -2.58 0.73 1.97
CA TRP A 87 -3.59 0.23 1.02
C TRP A 87 -3.60 1.02 -0.29
N SER A 88 -3.68 0.34 -1.43
CA SER A 88 -4.02 1.00 -2.68
C SER A 88 -5.39 1.68 -2.59
N ALA A 89 -5.62 2.73 -3.38
CA ALA A 89 -6.85 3.52 -3.29
C ALA A 89 -8.13 2.71 -3.60
N ASP A 90 -8.01 1.67 -4.42
CA ASP A 90 -9.09 0.73 -4.76
C ASP A 90 -9.21 -0.46 -3.76
N GLY A 91 -8.28 -0.56 -2.79
CA GLY A 91 -8.28 -1.58 -1.75
C GLY A 91 -7.87 -2.98 -2.21
N THR A 92 -7.34 -3.13 -3.43
CA THR A 92 -7.00 -4.43 -4.01
C THR A 92 -5.56 -4.87 -3.73
N GLU A 93 -4.65 -3.91 -3.53
CA GLU A 93 -3.23 -4.11 -3.30
C GLU A 93 -2.76 -3.44 -1.99
N MET A 94 -1.58 -3.84 -1.53
CA MET A 94 -0.90 -3.25 -0.39
C MET A 94 0.59 -3.07 -0.67
N ALA A 95 1.16 -1.94 -0.25
CA ALA A 95 2.60 -1.68 -0.22
C ALA A 95 3.10 -1.82 1.20
N PHE A 96 4.36 -2.21 1.31
CA PHE A 96 5.04 -2.32 2.59
C PHE A 96 6.54 -2.26 2.41
N GLY A 97 7.24 -1.91 3.49
CA GLY A 97 8.68 -2.01 3.56
C GLY A 97 9.08 -3.42 4.00
N SER A 98 10.10 -3.99 3.34
CA SER A 98 10.64 -5.30 3.70
C SER A 98 12.16 -5.31 3.64
N SER A 99 12.76 -6.07 4.55
CA SER A 99 14.20 -6.36 4.58
C SER A 99 14.61 -7.64 3.84
N ARG A 100 13.65 -8.37 3.25
CA ARG A 100 13.86 -9.70 2.65
C ARG A 100 14.86 -9.75 1.48
N SER A 101 15.21 -8.61 0.90
CA SER A 101 16.22 -8.49 -0.17
C SER A 101 17.64 -8.20 0.34
N GLY A 102 17.86 -8.30 1.65
CA GLY A 102 19.15 -7.98 2.32
C GLY A 102 19.34 -6.49 2.61
N LYS A 103 18.36 -5.65 2.26
CA LYS A 103 18.26 -4.22 2.59
C LYS A 103 16.80 -3.82 2.64
N TRP A 104 16.49 -2.70 3.30
CA TRP A 104 15.12 -2.15 3.27
C TRP A 104 14.73 -1.78 1.84
N SER A 105 13.60 -2.30 1.36
CA SER A 105 13.06 -2.04 0.02
C SER A 105 11.53 -2.03 0.07
N PHE A 106 10.90 -1.42 -0.93
CA PHE A 106 9.45 -1.43 -1.04
C PHE A 106 8.95 -2.61 -1.85
N TRP A 107 7.95 -3.30 -1.30
CA TRP A 107 7.26 -4.42 -1.90
C TRP A 107 5.78 -4.10 -2.03
N THR A 108 5.13 -4.74 -2.98
CA THR A 108 3.67 -4.73 -3.12
C THR A 108 3.13 -6.14 -3.15
N MET A 109 1.88 -6.31 -2.74
CA MET A 109 1.16 -7.58 -2.78
C MET A 109 -0.33 -7.36 -3.02
N ASN A 110 -1.04 -8.41 -3.40
CA ASN A 110 -2.49 -8.43 -3.28
C ASN A 110 -2.90 -8.35 -1.80
N VAL A 111 -4.08 -7.79 -1.51
CA VAL A 111 -4.58 -7.68 -0.13
C VAL A 111 -4.69 -9.02 0.63
N ASP A 112 -4.83 -10.13 -0.10
CA ASP A 112 -4.85 -11.48 0.46
C ASP A 112 -3.46 -12.04 0.81
N GLY A 113 -2.40 -11.25 0.63
CA GLY A 113 -1.01 -11.61 0.89
C GLY A 113 -0.30 -12.29 -0.29
N THR A 114 -1.00 -12.54 -1.40
CA THR A 114 -0.40 -13.18 -2.59
C THR A 114 0.33 -12.18 -3.48
N ASN A 115 1.09 -12.68 -4.47
CA ASN A 115 1.79 -11.85 -5.46
C ASN A 115 2.77 -10.80 -4.91
N GLN A 116 3.48 -11.15 -3.83
CA GLN A 116 4.46 -10.26 -3.21
C GLN A 116 5.65 -9.99 -4.17
N THR A 117 5.80 -8.73 -4.62
CA THR A 117 6.75 -8.33 -5.66
C THR A 117 7.53 -7.08 -5.24
N LEU A 118 8.84 -7.06 -5.50
CA LEU A 118 9.72 -5.92 -5.25
C LEU A 118 9.43 -4.79 -6.26
N ARG A 119 9.23 -3.54 -5.78
CA ARG A 119 8.91 -2.38 -6.65
C ARG A 119 9.99 -1.33 -6.78
N VAL A 120 10.87 -1.13 -5.78
CA VAL A 120 12.02 -0.20 -5.86
C VAL A 120 13.22 -0.76 -5.14
N SER A 121 14.39 -0.79 -5.79
CA SER A 121 15.65 -1.26 -5.20
C SER A 121 16.85 -0.32 -5.37
N GLN A 122 16.68 0.90 -5.90
CA GLN A 122 17.79 1.84 -6.09
C GLN A 122 17.48 3.25 -5.59
N GLY A 123 18.33 3.73 -4.69
CA GLY A 123 18.22 5.02 -4.00
C GLY A 123 18.51 4.82 -2.51
N GLN A 124 19.60 5.40 -2.02
CA GLN A 124 19.96 5.38 -0.60
C GLN A 124 18.97 6.27 0.14
N SER A 125 17.85 5.71 0.59
CA SER A 125 16.80 6.47 1.26
C SER A 125 16.77 6.09 2.74
N ASN A 126 17.27 6.99 3.59
CA ASN A 126 17.01 7.00 5.03
C ASN A 126 15.54 7.39 5.27
N ILE A 127 14.62 6.48 5.01
CA ILE A 127 13.16 6.67 5.19
C ILE A 127 12.65 5.90 6.40
N GLY A 128 13.41 5.94 7.50
CA GLY A 128 12.83 5.68 8.81
C GLY A 128 11.70 6.67 9.05
N GLY A 129 10.45 6.21 8.92
CA GLY A 129 9.25 6.98 9.25
C GLY A 129 8.51 7.67 8.10
N ALA A 130 8.80 7.38 6.83
CA ALA A 130 8.01 7.96 5.73
C ALA A 130 6.68 7.22 5.52
N SER A 131 5.59 7.75 6.08
CA SER A 131 4.24 7.51 5.60
C SER A 131 4.08 8.23 4.24
N GLY A 132 4.31 7.53 3.14
CA GLY A 132 4.29 8.10 1.80
C GLY A 132 3.03 7.72 1.06
N TYR A 133 2.02 8.60 1.06
CA TYR A 133 0.75 8.43 0.37
C TYR A 133 0.92 7.83 -1.04
N TRP A 134 0.17 6.76 -1.31
CA TRP A 134 0.01 6.22 -2.66
C TRP A 134 -0.36 7.29 -3.69
N GLN A 135 0.39 7.33 -4.78
CA GLN A 135 -0.01 8.04 -5.99
C GLN A 135 -0.24 7.03 -7.12
N SER A 136 -1.44 7.07 -7.68
CA SER A 136 -1.75 6.31 -8.89
C SER A 136 -0.92 6.88 -10.06
N ILE A 137 -0.08 6.06 -10.68
CA ILE A 137 0.35 6.34 -12.06
C ILE A 137 -0.83 6.04 -12.98
N SER A 138 -1.55 7.09 -13.40
CA SER A 138 -2.52 6.94 -14.47
C SER A 138 -1.80 6.40 -15.71
N SER A 139 -2.38 5.36 -16.31
CA SER A 139 -1.92 4.59 -17.48
C SER A 139 -0.99 5.34 -18.45
N ALA A 140 0.01 4.60 -18.96
CA ALA A 140 1.00 5.03 -19.95
C ALA A 140 0.42 5.88 -21.10
N PRO A 141 1.20 6.82 -21.68
CA PRO A 141 0.75 7.58 -22.84
C PRO A 141 0.36 6.61 -23.97
N THR A 142 -0.88 6.67 -24.41
CA THR A 142 -1.32 6.02 -25.64
C THR A 142 -0.51 6.62 -26.80
N THR A 143 0.41 5.84 -27.36
CA THR A 143 1.06 6.19 -28.62
C THR A 143 0.03 6.09 -29.74
N THR A 144 -0.57 7.23 -30.10
CA THR A 144 -1.34 7.35 -31.33
C THR A 144 -0.34 7.44 -32.48
N THR A 145 -0.06 6.32 -33.15
CA THR A 145 0.62 6.33 -34.46
C THR A 145 -0.32 6.97 -35.49
N SER A 146 -0.04 8.21 -35.86
CA SER A 146 -0.65 8.86 -37.01
C SER A 146 -0.05 8.32 -38.30
N THR A 147 -0.79 7.47 -39.00
CA THR A 147 -0.47 7.03 -40.37
C THR A 147 -0.79 8.17 -41.33
N THR A 148 0.22 8.87 -41.83
CA THR A 148 0.04 9.84 -42.92
C THR A 148 -0.17 9.08 -44.23
N ALA A 149 -1.40 9.08 -44.73
CA ALA A 149 -1.71 8.64 -46.09
C ALA A 149 -1.17 9.67 -47.10
N ALA A 150 -0.46 9.18 -48.12
CA ALA A 150 0.03 9.99 -49.23
C ALA A 150 -1.15 10.46 -50.13
N PRO A 151 -1.17 11.72 -50.61
CA PRO A 151 -2.05 12.10 -51.70
C PRO A 151 -1.42 11.74 -53.04
N GLY A 152 -2.11 10.92 -53.82
CA GLY A 152 -1.78 10.64 -55.22
C GLY A 152 -2.61 11.49 -56.18
N SER A 153 -1.96 11.88 -57.29
CA SER A 153 -2.47 12.42 -58.58
C SER A 153 -3.20 13.76 -58.54
N ASP A 154 -3.01 14.72 -59.45
CA ASP A 154 -2.16 14.90 -60.64
C ASP A 154 -2.40 16.36 -61.14
N VAL A 155 -1.62 16.76 -62.14
CA VAL A 155 -1.81 17.82 -63.13
C VAL A 155 -1.31 19.23 -62.78
N SER A 156 -0.12 19.57 -63.30
CA SER A 156 0.06 20.51 -64.44
C SER A 156 1.50 20.99 -64.54
N VAL A 157 2.17 20.68 -65.66
CA VAL A 157 3.44 21.30 -66.08
C VAL A 157 3.13 22.59 -66.85
N PRO A 158 3.99 23.62 -66.82
CA PRO A 158 4.68 23.93 -68.07
C PRO A 158 6.18 24.27 -67.96
N ALA A 159 6.84 23.96 -69.08
CA ALA A 159 8.19 24.20 -69.59
C ALA A 159 8.95 25.48 -69.16
N PHE A 160 10.29 25.42 -69.14
CA PHE A 160 11.15 25.89 -70.26
C PHE A 160 12.67 25.66 -70.04
N THR A 161 13.29 25.12 -71.09
CA THR A 161 14.66 25.30 -71.64
C THR A 161 15.95 25.09 -70.85
N GLY A 162 16.84 24.34 -71.50
CA GLY A 162 18.29 24.28 -71.32
C GLY A 162 18.87 23.15 -72.15
#